data_AF-A0A954JJX5-F1
#
_entry.id   AF-A0A954JJX5-F1
#
_cell.length_a   1.000
_cell.length_b   1.000
_cell.length_c   1.000
_cell.angle_alpha   90.00
_cell.angle_beta   90.00
_cell.angle_gamma   90.00
#
_symmetry.space_group_name_H-M   'P 1'
#
loop_
_entity.id
_entity.type
_entity.pdbx_description
1 polymer ?
#
loop_
_entity_poly.entity_id
_entity_poly.type
_entity_poly.pdbx_seq_one_letter_code
_entity_poly.pdbx_strand_id
1 'polypeptide(L)'
;VSGEVMVFVVLAVVALILVNTQAVTSLTTERDGQTLELLLVTEVSAREFVFSKMGGIFFNSKEIILAPMLYLTMAWVRGGVDLESLIFSLFGFLILVVFAATLGLHQGFAYTSSRSAILNSMGTVFLLFVGTFICMILMVESRSSFALQFVSFLGFIGGGSLGLWSSLTHRISSTALAIAASILPFLTFYAVVSFLLEDTAAVFAALGFAYLFTTAAMLIPAVSAFEVALGRATLERG
;
A
#
# COMPACT_ATOMS: atom_id res chain seq x y z
N VAL A 1 21.21 -6.30 10.71
CA VAL A 1 20.87 -6.03 9.29
C VAL A 1 22.12 -6.01 8.40
N SER A 2 22.29 -7.02 7.55
CA SER A 2 23.37 -7.09 6.55
C SER A 2 23.17 -6.04 5.45
N GLY A 3 24.26 -5.66 4.76
CA GLY A 3 24.19 -4.69 3.66
C GLY A 3 23.25 -5.10 2.53
N GLU A 4 23.16 -6.41 2.24
CA GLU A 4 22.26 -6.95 1.21
C GLU A 4 20.78 -6.72 1.57
N VAL A 5 20.41 -6.93 2.83
CA VAL A 5 19.04 -6.70 3.29
C VAL A 5 18.65 -5.22 3.16
N MET A 6 19.57 -4.29 3.45
CA MET A 6 19.31 -2.86 3.27
C MET A 6 19.07 -2.48 1.80
N VAL A 7 19.85 -3.04 0.88
CA VAL A 7 19.65 -2.82 -0.56
C VAL A 7 18.29 -3.34 -1.01
N PHE A 8 17.88 -4.53 -0.55
CA PHE A 8 16.56 -5.05 -0.83
C PHE A 8 15.45 -4.10 -0.34
N VAL A 9 15.54 -3.59 0.89
CA VAL A 9 14.55 -2.66 1.45
C VAL A 9 14.42 -1.41 0.59
N VAL A 10 15.53 -0.81 0.16
CA VAL A 10 15.50 0.38 -0.72
C VAL A 10 14.85 0.05 -2.06
N LEU A 11 15.24 -1.06 -2.70
CA LEU A 11 14.64 -1.49 -3.97
C LEU A 11 13.15 -1.77 -3.82
N ALA A 12 12.73 -2.40 -2.71
CA ALA A 12 11.34 -2.69 -2.42
C ALA A 12 10.53 -1.40 -2.25
N VAL A 13 11.01 -0.43 -1.46
CA VAL A 13 10.31 0.86 -1.27
C VAL A 13 10.17 1.62 -2.60
N VAL A 14 11.22 1.66 -3.42
CA VAL A 14 11.15 2.28 -4.75
C VAL A 14 10.14 1.56 -5.63
N ALA A 15 10.15 0.22 -5.63
CA ALA A 15 9.17 -0.57 -6.38
C ALA A 15 7.73 -0.27 -5.93
N LEU A 16 7.47 -0.19 -4.63
CA LEU A 16 6.15 0.14 -4.08
C LEU A 16 5.67 1.52 -4.52
N ILE A 17 6.55 2.53 -4.51
CA ILE A 17 6.24 3.88 -5.00
C ILE A 17 5.87 3.82 -6.48
N LEU A 18 6.69 3.17 -7.31
CA LEU A 18 6.46 3.10 -8.74
C LEU A 18 5.18 2.33 -9.10
N VAL A 19 4.92 1.19 -8.45
CA VAL A 19 3.68 0.42 -8.62
C VAL A 19 2.46 1.26 -8.22
N ASN A 20 2.53 1.96 -7.09
CA ASN A 20 1.46 2.85 -6.65
C ASN A 20 1.20 3.98 -7.66
N THR A 21 2.26 4.63 -8.15
CA THR A 21 2.16 5.68 -9.16
C THR A 21 1.56 5.16 -10.46
N GLN A 22 1.96 3.97 -10.93
CA GLN A 22 1.33 3.35 -12.10
C GLN A 22 -0.16 3.06 -11.87
N ALA A 23 -0.51 2.57 -10.68
CA ALA A 23 -1.89 2.25 -10.35
C ALA A 23 -2.79 3.48 -10.36
N VAL A 24 -2.41 4.56 -9.68
CA VAL A 24 -3.20 5.80 -9.69
C VAL A 24 -3.26 6.41 -11.09
N THR A 25 -2.14 6.43 -11.82
CA THR A 25 -2.10 7.02 -13.17
C THR A 25 -2.93 6.25 -14.19
N SER A 26 -3.06 4.93 -14.05
CA SER A 26 -3.92 4.12 -14.92
C SER A 26 -5.38 4.59 -14.91
N LEU A 27 -5.89 5.11 -13.79
CA LEU A 27 -7.23 5.68 -13.69
C LEU A 27 -7.28 7.14 -14.10
N THR A 28 -6.32 7.93 -13.62
CA THR A 28 -6.36 9.37 -13.85
C THR A 28 -6.17 9.72 -15.32
N THR A 29 -5.36 8.95 -16.06
CA THR A 29 -5.15 9.15 -17.50
C THR A 29 -6.43 8.88 -18.31
N GLU A 30 -7.14 7.78 -18.02
CA GLU A 30 -8.41 7.47 -18.68
C GLU A 30 -9.48 8.53 -18.40
N ARG A 31 -9.55 9.02 -17.16
CA ARG A 31 -10.46 10.09 -16.78
C ARG A 31 -10.13 11.41 -17.48
N ASP A 32 -8.86 11.82 -17.45
CA ASP A 32 -8.44 13.08 -18.06
C ASP A 32 -8.63 13.06 -19.58
N GLY A 33 -8.56 11.87 -20.20
CA GLY A 33 -8.92 11.64 -21.60
C GLY A 33 -10.42 11.47 -21.87
N GLN A 34 -11.30 11.63 -20.87
CA GLN A 34 -12.76 11.41 -20.96
C GLN A 34 -13.18 10.01 -21.45
N THR A 35 -12.27 9.04 -21.40
CA THR A 35 -12.52 7.65 -21.82
C THR A 35 -13.20 6.83 -20.73
N LEU A 36 -13.05 7.23 -19.46
CA LEU A 36 -13.69 6.56 -18.33
C LEU A 36 -15.22 6.60 -18.43
N GLU A 37 -15.79 7.72 -18.87
CA GLU A 37 -17.23 7.88 -19.07
C GLU A 37 -17.75 6.98 -20.21
N LEU A 38 -16.96 6.81 -21.28
CA LEU A 38 -17.30 5.88 -22.35
C LEU A 38 -17.33 4.43 -21.85
N LEU A 39 -16.36 4.03 -21.02
CA LEU A 39 -16.32 2.69 -20.44
C LEU A 39 -17.52 2.44 -19.50
N LEU A 40 -17.96 3.45 -18.76
CA LEU A 40 -19.13 3.35 -17.88
C LEU A 40 -20.46 3.15 -18.62
N VAL A 41 -20.54 3.45 -19.91
CA VAL A 41 -21.72 3.21 -20.75
C VAL A 41 -21.71 1.81 -21.37
N THR A 42 -20.59 1.09 -21.30
CA THR A 42 -20.49 -0.29 -21.78
C THR A 42 -21.04 -1.31 -20.78
N GLU A 43 -21.22 -2.56 -21.19
CA GLU A 43 -21.74 -3.62 -20.31
C GLU A 43 -20.75 -4.13 -19.24
N VAL A 44 -19.55 -3.55 -19.14
CA VAL A 44 -18.49 -3.96 -18.22
C VAL A 44 -18.95 -3.87 -16.76
N SER A 45 -18.77 -4.96 -16.02
CA SER A 45 -19.09 -5.00 -14.59
C SER A 45 -18.02 -4.29 -13.75
N ALA A 46 -18.42 -3.74 -12.60
CA ALA A 46 -17.51 -3.14 -11.62
C ALA A 46 -16.33 -4.03 -11.26
N ARG A 47 -16.63 -5.30 -10.99
CA ARG A 47 -15.64 -6.31 -10.64
C ARG A 47 -14.66 -6.54 -11.79
N GLU A 48 -15.17 -6.75 -12.99
CA GLU A 48 -14.35 -6.94 -14.18
C GLU A 48 -13.45 -5.73 -14.44
N PHE A 49 -13.96 -4.51 -14.30
CA PHE A 49 -13.17 -3.29 -14.46
C PHE A 49 -12.01 -3.23 -13.45
N VAL A 50 -12.30 -3.36 -12.15
CA VAL A 50 -11.28 -3.24 -11.09
C VAL A 50 -10.22 -4.35 -11.20
N PHE A 51 -10.62 -5.60 -11.38
CA PHE A 51 -9.68 -6.72 -11.47
C PHE A 51 -8.88 -6.72 -12.76
N SER A 52 -9.48 -6.33 -13.89
CA SER A 52 -8.73 -6.17 -15.16
C SER A 52 -7.68 -5.07 -15.04
N LYS A 53 -8.01 -3.99 -14.32
CA LYS A 53 -7.08 -2.88 -14.10
C LYS A 53 -5.93 -3.27 -13.18
N MET A 54 -6.22 -3.95 -12.08
CA MET A 54 -5.20 -4.57 -11.22
C MET A 54 -4.28 -5.50 -12.01
N GLY A 55 -4.84 -6.35 -12.88
CA GLY A 55 -4.08 -7.23 -13.77
C GLY A 55 -3.16 -6.46 -14.73
N GLY A 56 -3.67 -5.40 -15.36
CA GLY A 56 -2.89 -4.52 -16.23
C GLY A 56 -1.75 -3.83 -15.50
N ILE A 57 -1.98 -3.34 -14.27
CA ILE A 57 -0.95 -2.73 -13.42
C ILE A 57 0.16 -3.75 -13.13
N PHE A 58 -0.18 -4.96 -12.69
CA PHE A 58 0.81 -5.99 -12.40
C PHE A 58 1.58 -6.44 -13.65
N PHE A 59 0.91 -6.55 -14.80
CA PHE A 59 1.56 -6.89 -16.05
C PHE A 59 2.56 -5.81 -16.52
N ASN A 60 2.20 -4.53 -16.35
CA ASN A 60 3.07 -3.41 -16.72
C ASN A 60 4.18 -3.13 -15.70
N SER A 61 3.96 -3.48 -14.43
CA SER A 61 4.94 -3.34 -13.34
C SER A 61 5.75 -4.59 -13.08
N LYS A 62 5.61 -5.67 -13.87
CA LYS A 62 6.25 -6.96 -13.59
C LYS A 62 7.77 -6.82 -13.47
N GLU A 63 8.42 -6.02 -14.32
CA GLU A 63 9.87 -5.81 -14.27
C GLU A 63 10.28 -5.08 -12.98
N ILE A 64 9.47 -4.12 -12.54
CA ILE A 64 9.68 -3.35 -11.31
C ILE A 64 9.53 -4.24 -10.08
N ILE A 65 8.54 -5.15 -10.09
CA ILE A 65 8.27 -6.11 -9.00
C ILE A 65 9.34 -7.20 -8.97
N LEU A 66 9.77 -7.70 -10.13
CA LEU A 66 10.74 -8.78 -10.24
C LEU A 66 12.14 -8.34 -9.81
N ALA A 67 12.52 -7.07 -9.99
CA ALA A 67 13.85 -6.57 -9.62
C ALA A 67 14.23 -6.81 -8.13
N PRO A 68 13.46 -6.37 -7.12
CA PRO A 68 13.76 -6.66 -5.72
C PRO A 68 13.65 -8.16 -5.38
N MET A 69 12.70 -8.89 -5.98
CA MET A 69 12.57 -10.34 -5.76
C MET A 69 13.79 -11.11 -6.25
N LEU A 70 14.28 -10.78 -7.45
CA LEU A 70 15.47 -11.39 -8.03
C LEU A 70 16.71 -11.04 -7.22
N TYR A 71 16.86 -9.77 -6.79
CA TYR A 71 17.97 -9.35 -5.94
C TYR A 71 18.00 -10.15 -4.62
N LEU A 72 16.86 -10.29 -3.94
CA LEU A 72 16.78 -11.05 -2.70
C LEU A 72 17.06 -12.54 -2.90
N THR A 73 16.60 -13.11 -4.02
CA THR A 73 16.90 -14.51 -4.38
C THR A 73 18.39 -14.69 -4.65
N MET A 74 19.05 -13.73 -5.32
CA MET A 74 20.50 -13.76 -5.51
C MET A 74 21.28 -13.67 -4.19
N ALA A 75 20.82 -12.84 -3.25
CA ALA A 75 21.41 -12.74 -1.90
C ALA A 75 21.33 -14.08 -1.15
N TRP A 76 20.20 -14.79 -1.24
CA TRP A 76 20.06 -16.14 -0.70
C TRP A 76 21.02 -17.15 -1.35
N VAL A 77 21.15 -17.15 -2.69
CA VAL A 77 22.09 -18.06 -3.39
C VAL A 77 23.55 -17.82 -2.96
N ARG A 78 23.90 -16.60 -2.57
CA ARG A 78 25.23 -16.24 -2.05
C ARG A 78 25.42 -16.57 -0.56
N GLY A 79 24.39 -17.07 0.10
CA GLY A 79 24.39 -17.37 1.54
C GLY A 79 24.27 -16.12 2.43
N GLY A 80 23.80 -14.99 1.90
CA GLY A 80 23.64 -13.74 2.66
C GLY A 80 22.31 -13.61 3.40
N VAL A 81 21.35 -14.50 3.11
CA VAL A 81 20.01 -14.54 3.72
C VAL A 81 19.59 -16.00 3.90
N ASP A 82 18.94 -16.32 5.01
CA ASP A 82 18.38 -17.67 5.28
C ASP A 82 17.12 -17.94 4.45
N LEU A 83 16.79 -19.22 4.24
CA LEU A 83 15.63 -19.62 3.44
C LEU A 83 14.30 -19.11 4.02
N GLU A 84 14.14 -19.15 5.34
CA GLU A 84 12.94 -18.65 6.03
C GLU A 84 12.76 -17.15 5.78
N SER A 85 13.82 -16.37 6.00
CA SER A 85 13.86 -14.93 5.75
C SER A 85 13.58 -14.58 4.28
N LEU A 86 14.08 -15.39 3.33
CA LEU A 86 13.76 -15.25 1.90
C LEU A 86 12.25 -15.41 1.67
N ILE A 87 11.66 -16.50 2.14
CA ILE A 87 10.24 -16.83 1.90
C ILE A 87 9.34 -15.73 2.47
N PHE A 88 9.54 -15.37 3.75
CA PHE A 88 8.72 -14.34 4.40
C PHE A 88 8.89 -12.97 3.78
N SER A 89 10.11 -12.60 3.36
CA SER A 89 10.34 -11.31 2.71
C SER A 89 9.76 -11.26 1.29
N LEU A 90 9.80 -12.35 0.53
CA LEU A 90 9.18 -12.42 -0.80
C LEU A 90 7.65 -12.30 -0.72
N PHE A 91 7.00 -13.10 0.14
CA PHE A 91 5.55 -13.01 0.30
C PHE A 91 5.11 -11.70 0.96
N GLY A 92 5.86 -11.21 1.95
CA GLY A 92 5.64 -9.90 2.56
C GLY A 92 5.72 -8.78 1.54
N PHE A 93 6.73 -8.79 0.66
CA PHE A 93 6.83 -7.83 -0.42
C PHE A 93 5.66 -7.91 -1.40
N LEU A 94 5.22 -9.11 -1.79
CA LEU A 94 4.04 -9.27 -2.67
C LEU A 94 2.76 -8.72 -2.02
N ILE A 95 2.56 -8.92 -0.72
CA ILE A 95 1.44 -8.33 0.03
C ILE A 95 1.48 -6.80 -0.08
N LEU A 96 2.66 -6.21 0.12
CA LEU A 96 2.84 -4.75 0.00
C LEU A 96 2.62 -4.25 -1.43
N VAL A 97 3.02 -5.01 -2.44
CA VAL A 97 2.78 -4.69 -3.87
C VAL A 97 1.28 -4.65 -4.18
N VAL A 98 0.53 -5.65 -3.72
CA VAL A 98 -0.93 -5.69 -3.90
C VAL A 98 -1.59 -4.50 -3.18
N PHE A 99 -1.15 -4.21 -1.96
CA PHE A 99 -1.60 -3.04 -1.22
C PHE A 99 -1.31 -1.73 -1.97
N ALA A 100 -0.07 -1.53 -2.44
CA ALA A 100 0.34 -0.32 -3.13
C ALA A 100 -0.45 -0.10 -4.44
N ALA A 101 -0.69 -1.16 -5.21
CA ALA A 101 -1.53 -1.11 -6.40
C ALA A 101 -2.99 -0.76 -6.06
N THR A 102 -3.56 -1.44 -5.06
CA THR A 102 -4.94 -1.21 -4.63
C THR A 102 -5.13 0.21 -4.09
N LEU A 103 -4.18 0.71 -3.30
CA LEU A 103 -4.17 2.08 -2.79
C LEU A 103 -4.17 3.09 -3.94
N GLY A 104 -3.33 2.88 -4.97
CA GLY A 104 -3.29 3.77 -6.12
C GLY A 104 -4.63 3.82 -6.86
N LEU A 105 -5.28 2.67 -7.05
CA LEU A 105 -6.62 2.61 -7.63
C LEU A 105 -7.67 3.31 -6.75
N HIS A 106 -7.68 3.03 -5.45
CA HIS A 106 -8.59 3.65 -4.48
C HIS A 106 -8.52 5.17 -4.54
N GLN A 107 -7.30 5.71 -4.59
CA GLN A 107 -7.08 7.16 -4.68
C GLN A 107 -7.43 7.73 -6.06
N GLY A 108 -7.22 6.97 -7.13
CA GLY A 108 -7.64 7.33 -8.48
C GLY A 108 -9.16 7.50 -8.61
N PHE A 109 -9.94 6.67 -7.90
CA PHE A 109 -11.40 6.80 -7.83
C PHE A 109 -11.86 7.91 -6.88
N ALA A 110 -11.19 8.08 -5.74
CA ALA A 110 -11.61 9.00 -4.67
C ALA A 110 -11.50 10.48 -5.07
N TYR A 111 -10.49 10.86 -5.85
CA TYR A 111 -10.21 12.25 -6.20
C TYR A 111 -10.54 12.53 -7.65
N THR A 112 -11.12 13.69 -7.97
CA THR A 112 -11.42 14.10 -9.36
C THR A 112 -10.23 14.72 -10.09
N SER A 113 -9.26 15.28 -9.36
CA SER A 113 -8.04 15.85 -9.93
C SER A 113 -6.90 14.83 -9.86
N SER A 114 -6.21 14.63 -10.99
CA SER A 114 -5.10 13.69 -11.13
C SER A 114 -3.95 14.04 -10.19
N ARG A 115 -3.64 15.34 -10.09
CA ARG A 115 -2.63 15.84 -9.18
C ARG A 115 -2.95 15.48 -7.73
N SER A 116 -4.18 15.69 -7.29
CA SER A 116 -4.58 15.39 -5.91
C SER A 116 -4.58 13.89 -5.62
N ALA A 117 -5.06 13.06 -6.57
CA ALA A 117 -5.05 11.61 -6.46
C ALA A 117 -3.61 11.08 -6.29
N ILE A 118 -2.70 11.52 -7.16
CA ILE A 118 -1.29 11.11 -7.15
C ILE A 118 -0.61 11.54 -5.86
N LEU A 119 -0.75 12.81 -5.45
CA LEU A 119 -0.12 13.33 -4.24
C LEU A 119 -0.62 12.61 -2.98
N ASN A 120 -1.92 12.36 -2.86
CA ASN A 120 -2.48 11.70 -1.69
C ASN A 120 -2.08 10.22 -1.62
N SER A 121 -2.05 9.54 -2.77
CA SER A 121 -1.60 8.16 -2.88
C SER A 121 -0.12 8.00 -2.53
N MET A 122 0.75 8.79 -3.16
CA MET A 122 2.19 8.78 -2.87
C MET A 122 2.45 9.20 -1.43
N GLY A 123 1.79 10.26 -0.94
CA GLY A 123 1.93 10.72 0.45
C GLY A 123 1.61 9.61 1.46
N THR A 124 0.61 8.77 1.18
CA THR A 124 0.25 7.63 2.04
C THR A 124 1.35 6.56 2.04
N VAL A 125 1.91 6.22 0.87
CA VAL A 125 3.03 5.27 0.74
C VAL A 125 4.28 5.82 1.46
N PHE A 126 4.61 7.09 1.24
CA PHE A 126 5.75 7.74 1.90
C PHE A 126 5.60 7.76 3.41
N LEU A 127 4.42 8.14 3.93
CA LEU A 127 4.15 8.15 5.36
C LEU A 127 4.34 6.77 5.98
N LEU A 128 3.73 5.73 5.39
CA LEU A 128 3.78 4.38 5.94
C LEU A 128 5.18 3.77 5.90
N PHE A 129 5.87 3.82 4.77
CA PHE A 129 7.16 3.11 4.64
C PHE A 129 8.34 4.01 5.01
N VAL A 130 8.48 5.15 4.35
CA VAL A 130 9.64 6.03 4.52
C VAL A 130 9.55 6.79 5.86
N GLY A 131 8.38 7.35 6.18
CA GLY A 131 8.14 8.09 7.42
C GLY A 131 8.34 7.22 8.65
N THR A 132 7.71 6.05 8.70
CA THR A 132 7.86 5.10 9.82
C THR A 132 9.31 4.64 9.98
N PHE A 133 10.02 4.37 8.88
CA PHE A 133 11.43 3.97 8.93
C PHE A 133 12.32 5.10 9.46
N ILE A 134 12.14 6.34 9.00
CA ILE A 134 12.85 7.51 9.51
C ILE A 134 12.57 7.71 11.00
N CYS A 135 11.30 7.62 11.42
CA CYS A 135 10.92 7.73 12.82
C CYS A 135 11.62 6.68 13.70
N MET A 136 11.74 5.44 13.20
CA MET A 136 12.46 4.39 13.91
C MET A 136 13.97 4.68 14.01
N ILE A 137 14.62 5.10 12.91
CA ILE A 137 16.04 5.47 12.95
C ILE A 137 16.28 6.56 13.98
N LEU A 138 15.48 7.62 13.93
CA LEU A 138 15.58 8.71 14.89
C LEU A 138 15.50 8.17 16.32
N MET A 139 14.51 7.31 16.62
CA MET A 139 14.32 6.66 17.93
C MET A 139 15.52 5.86 18.42
N VAL A 140 16.20 5.15 17.52
CA VAL A 140 17.39 4.35 17.86
C VAL A 140 18.61 5.23 18.13
N GLU A 141 18.74 6.35 17.42
CA GLU A 141 19.90 7.26 17.54
C GLU A 141 19.88 8.06 18.85
N SER A 142 18.72 8.53 19.34
CA SER A 142 18.67 9.40 20.53
C SER A 142 18.48 8.65 21.84
N ARG A 143 19.36 7.66 22.10
CA ARG A 143 19.31 6.81 23.31
C ARG A 143 19.29 7.57 24.64
N SER A 144 19.89 8.76 24.70
CA SER A 144 19.93 9.60 25.89
C SER A 144 18.64 10.41 26.16
N SER A 145 17.76 10.56 25.16
CA SER A 145 16.52 11.34 25.24
C SER A 145 15.31 10.54 24.75
N PHE A 146 15.29 9.25 25.11
CA PHE A 146 14.24 8.32 24.69
C PHE A 146 12.82 8.84 24.94
N ALA A 147 12.56 9.45 26.11
CA ALA A 147 11.24 9.95 26.47
C ALA A 147 10.74 11.05 25.51
N LEU A 148 11.60 11.99 25.11
CA LEU A 148 11.23 13.06 24.18
C LEU A 148 10.95 12.49 22.79
N GLN A 149 11.76 11.52 22.37
CA GLN A 149 11.61 10.90 21.08
C GLN A 149 10.39 10.00 20.97
N PHE A 150 10.03 9.33 22.08
CA PHE A 150 8.80 8.57 22.19
C PHE A 150 7.56 9.48 22.03
N VAL A 151 7.59 10.70 22.55
CA VAL A 151 6.52 11.68 22.33
C VAL A 151 6.43 12.10 20.86
N SER A 152 7.57 12.37 20.20
CA SER A 152 7.58 12.65 18.75
C SER A 152 7.06 11.48 17.92
N PHE A 153 7.37 10.26 18.34
CA PHE A 153 6.84 9.04 17.73
C PHE A 153 5.32 8.93 17.89
N LEU A 154 4.78 9.14 19.09
CA LEU A 154 3.32 9.16 19.32
C LEU A 154 2.64 10.24 18.49
N GLY A 155 3.26 11.42 18.36
CA GLY A 155 2.79 12.49 17.47
C GLY A 155 2.78 12.06 16.01
N PHE A 156 3.83 11.39 15.54
CA PHE A 156 3.90 10.85 14.18
C PHE A 156 2.84 9.78 13.93
N ILE A 157 2.65 8.83 14.84
CA ILE A 157 1.63 7.78 14.70
C ILE A 157 0.23 8.37 14.77
N GLY A 158 -0.06 9.23 15.75
CA GLY A 158 -1.37 9.86 15.87
C GLY A 158 -1.71 10.74 14.68
N GLY A 159 -0.79 11.62 14.29
CA GLY A 159 -0.94 12.46 13.09
C GLY A 159 -1.00 11.64 11.81
N GLY A 160 -0.20 10.58 11.72
CA GLY A 160 -0.18 9.64 10.60
C GLY A 160 -1.50 8.89 10.45
N SER A 161 -2.08 8.39 11.54
CA SER A 161 -3.39 7.74 11.54
C SER A 161 -4.51 8.70 11.11
N LEU A 162 -4.51 9.95 11.59
CA LEU A 162 -5.47 10.96 11.16
C LEU A 162 -5.32 11.33 9.68
N GLY A 163 -4.08 11.47 9.21
CA GLY A 163 -3.76 11.70 7.81
C GLY A 163 -4.20 10.54 6.91
N LEU A 164 -3.93 9.30 7.33
CA LEU A 164 -4.40 8.09 6.65
C LEU A 164 -5.93 8.03 6.62
N TRP A 165 -6.59 8.35 7.73
CA TRP A 165 -8.04 8.33 7.80
C TRP A 165 -8.66 9.32 6.81
N SER A 166 -8.12 10.55 6.76
CA SER A 166 -8.54 11.56 5.79
C SER A 166 -8.28 11.11 4.34
N SER A 167 -7.12 10.52 4.09
CA SER A 167 -6.69 10.02 2.78
C SER A 167 -7.54 8.85 2.27
N LEU A 168 -7.79 7.84 3.10
CA LEU A 168 -8.50 6.63 2.72
C LEU A 168 -10.01 6.82 2.68
N THR A 169 -10.55 7.71 3.51
CA THR A 169 -12.01 7.92 3.66
C THR A 169 -12.52 9.04 2.73
N HIS A 170 -11.66 9.62 1.88
CA HIS A 170 -12.05 10.69 0.99
C HIS A 170 -13.09 10.20 -0.04
N ARG A 171 -14.32 10.69 0.06
CA ARG A 171 -15.50 10.32 -0.75
C ARG A 171 -15.96 8.87 -0.70
N ILE A 172 -15.09 7.93 -0.36
CA ILE A 172 -15.37 6.50 -0.23
C ILE A 172 -15.13 6.12 1.24
N SER A 173 -16.18 6.22 2.05
CA SER A 173 -16.08 6.00 3.49
C SER A 173 -16.61 4.63 3.91
N SER A 174 -15.90 3.97 4.81
CA SER A 174 -16.37 2.75 5.47
C SER A 174 -15.75 2.63 6.87
N THR A 175 -16.46 1.97 7.78
CA THR A 175 -15.93 1.69 9.13
C THR A 175 -14.65 0.85 9.06
N ALA A 176 -14.57 -0.07 8.10
CA ALA A 176 -13.39 -0.89 7.88
C ALA A 176 -12.16 -0.06 7.49
N LEU A 177 -12.31 0.93 6.60
CA LEU A 177 -11.24 1.85 6.24
C LEU A 177 -10.80 2.73 7.41
N ALA A 178 -11.75 3.18 8.25
CA ALA A 178 -11.42 3.97 9.43
C ALA A 178 -10.62 3.18 10.47
N ILE A 179 -11.01 1.93 10.71
CA ILE A 179 -10.26 1.01 11.57
C ILE A 179 -8.88 0.73 10.97
N ALA A 180 -8.82 0.43 9.67
CA ALA A 180 -7.57 0.16 8.98
C ALA A 180 -6.61 1.36 9.06
N ALA A 181 -7.09 2.58 8.78
CA ALA A 181 -6.31 3.81 8.88
C ALA A 181 -5.73 4.05 10.28
N SER A 182 -6.48 3.66 11.31
CA SER A 182 -6.03 3.79 12.70
C SER A 182 -4.94 2.77 13.04
N ILE A 183 -5.09 1.52 12.60
CA ILE A 183 -4.20 0.40 12.96
C ILE A 183 -2.91 0.36 12.12
N LEU A 184 -2.99 0.74 10.84
CA LEU A 184 -1.90 0.62 9.86
C LEU A 184 -0.57 1.22 10.34
N PRO A 185 -0.51 2.49 10.80
CA PRO A 185 0.76 3.08 11.24
C PRO A 185 1.39 2.32 12.41
N PHE A 186 0.58 1.86 13.37
CA PHE A 186 1.06 1.08 14.52
C PHE A 186 1.64 -0.27 14.11
N LEU A 187 0.93 -1.02 13.25
CA LEU A 187 1.43 -2.32 12.80
C LEU A 187 2.61 -2.21 11.84
N THR A 188 2.67 -1.13 11.05
CA THR A 188 3.85 -0.83 10.22
C THR A 188 5.07 -0.57 11.09
N PHE A 189 4.91 0.21 12.16
CA PHE A 189 5.98 0.44 13.12
C PHE A 189 6.40 -0.85 13.81
N TYR A 190 5.45 -1.66 14.29
CA TYR A 190 5.76 -2.97 14.87
C TYR A 190 6.52 -3.88 13.90
N ALA A 191 6.17 -3.88 12.61
CA ALA A 191 6.91 -4.60 11.58
C ALA A 191 8.35 -4.07 11.42
N VAL A 192 8.55 -2.75 11.39
CA VAL A 192 9.91 -2.18 11.30
C VAL A 192 10.75 -2.53 12.54
N VAL A 193 10.17 -2.49 13.74
CA VAL A 193 10.87 -2.90 14.97
C VAL A 193 11.22 -4.39 14.92
N SER A 194 10.27 -5.25 14.55
CA SER A 194 10.48 -6.69 14.46
C SER A 194 11.55 -7.04 13.43
N PHE A 195 11.58 -6.32 12.31
CA PHE A 195 12.63 -6.44 11.30
C PHE A 195 14.02 -6.10 11.84
N LEU A 196 14.14 -5.06 12.67
CA LEU A 196 15.40 -4.70 13.33
C LEU A 196 15.82 -5.72 14.41
N LEU A 197 14.86 -6.44 14.98
CA LEU A 197 15.09 -7.56 15.89
C LEU A 197 15.32 -8.89 15.17
N GLU A 198 15.35 -8.87 13.83
CA GLU A 198 15.56 -10.05 12.97
C GLU A 198 14.47 -11.14 13.13
N ASP A 199 13.28 -10.77 13.63
CA ASP A 199 12.10 -11.63 13.72
C ASP A 199 11.24 -11.50 12.45
N THR A 200 11.59 -12.28 11.43
CA THR A 200 10.94 -12.22 10.11
C THR A 200 9.51 -12.76 10.11
N ALA A 201 9.18 -13.67 11.03
CA ALA A 201 7.83 -14.21 11.17
C ALA A 201 6.86 -13.14 11.71
N ALA A 202 7.27 -12.39 12.74
CA ALA A 202 6.48 -11.28 13.27
C ALA A 202 6.25 -10.17 12.23
N VAL A 203 7.28 -9.85 11.43
CA VAL A 203 7.15 -8.93 10.29
C VAL A 203 6.09 -9.44 9.32
N PHE A 204 6.21 -10.68 8.87
CA PHE A 204 5.27 -11.25 7.90
C PHE A 204 3.84 -11.28 8.43
N ALA A 205 3.63 -11.66 9.70
CA ALA A 205 2.32 -11.67 10.33
C ALA A 205 1.70 -10.26 10.43
N ALA A 206 2.49 -9.26 10.83
CA ALA A 206 2.05 -7.87 10.89
C ALA A 206 1.68 -7.34 9.51
N LEU A 207 2.50 -7.63 8.49
CA LEU A 207 2.22 -7.26 7.12
C LEU A 207 0.95 -7.93 6.60
N GLY A 208 0.84 -9.24 6.79
CA GLY A 208 -0.32 -10.03 6.39
C GLY A 208 -1.61 -9.54 7.01
N PHE A 209 -1.64 -9.33 8.33
CA PHE A 209 -2.84 -8.86 9.00
C PHE A 209 -3.20 -7.42 8.59
N ALA A 210 -2.27 -6.47 8.69
CA ALA A 210 -2.56 -5.04 8.49
C ALA A 210 -2.87 -4.71 7.02
N TYR A 211 -2.00 -5.16 6.11
CA TYR A 211 -2.05 -4.71 4.72
C TYR A 211 -3.05 -5.51 3.90
N LEU A 212 -3.25 -6.81 4.15
CA LEU A 212 -4.33 -7.54 3.47
C LEU A 212 -5.70 -7.08 3.95
N PHE A 213 -5.87 -6.82 5.25
CA PHE A 213 -7.12 -6.26 5.77
C PHE A 213 -7.44 -4.92 5.11
N THR A 214 -6.46 -4.01 5.03
CA THR A 214 -6.68 -2.70 4.39
C THR A 214 -6.93 -2.86 2.88
N THR A 215 -6.20 -3.75 2.22
CA THR A 215 -6.41 -4.06 0.80
C THR A 215 -7.85 -4.50 0.54
N ALA A 216 -8.36 -5.43 1.36
CA ALA A 216 -9.75 -5.86 1.28
C ALA A 216 -10.73 -4.72 1.59
N ALA A 217 -10.43 -3.89 2.60
CA ALA A 217 -11.24 -2.73 2.97
C ALA A 217 -11.30 -1.65 1.88
N MET A 218 -10.29 -1.56 1.01
CA MET A 218 -10.27 -0.67 -0.17
C MET A 218 -11.01 -1.28 -1.37
N LEU A 219 -10.86 -2.60 -1.60
CA LEU A 219 -11.48 -3.27 -2.76
C LEU A 219 -13.01 -3.38 -2.65
N ILE A 220 -13.55 -3.68 -1.46
CA ILE A 220 -15.00 -3.89 -1.30
C ILE A 220 -15.80 -2.63 -1.66
N PRO A 221 -15.48 -1.43 -1.13
CA PRO A 221 -16.16 -0.20 -1.52
C PRO A 221 -15.95 0.19 -2.98
N ALA A 222 -14.77 -0.10 -3.55
CA ALA A 222 -14.47 0.22 -4.94
C ALA A 222 -15.37 -0.55 -5.91
N VAL A 223 -15.65 -1.83 -5.63
CA VAL A 223 -16.57 -2.63 -6.44
C VAL A 223 -18.03 -2.17 -6.24
N SER A 224 -18.45 -1.92 -5.00
CA SER A 224 -19.84 -1.54 -4.72
C SER A 224 -20.21 -0.14 -5.22
N ALA A 225 -19.31 0.84 -5.10
CA ALA A 225 -19.56 2.20 -5.57
C ALA A 225 -19.76 2.25 -7.10
N PHE A 226 -19.04 1.40 -7.83
CA PHE A 226 -19.12 1.31 -9.28
C PHE A 226 -20.44 0.63 -9.73
N GLU A 227 -20.96 -0.35 -8.97
CA GLU A 227 -22.28 -0.94 -9.23
C GLU A 227 -23.44 0.05 -9.03
N VAL A 228 -23.34 0.94 -8.04
CA VAL A 228 -24.31 2.01 -7.81
C VAL A 228 -24.28 3.04 -8.94
N ALA A 229 -23.07 3.43 -9.40
CA ALA A 229 -22.92 4.34 -10.53
C ALA A 229 -23.46 3.76 -11.86
N LEU A 230 -23.40 2.44 -12.04
CA LEU A 230 -23.99 1.73 -13.18
C LEU A 230 -25.51 1.53 -13.07
N GLY A 231 -26.16 1.96 -11.98
CA GLY A 231 -27.61 1.84 -11.78
C GLY A 231 -28.13 0.41 -11.60
N ARG A 232 -27.23 -0.58 -11.46
CA ARG A 232 -27.59 -2.01 -11.38
C ARG A 232 -28.06 -2.45 -9.99
N ALA A 233 -27.87 -1.62 -8.96
CA ALA A 233 -28.31 -1.90 -7.59
C ALA A 233 -29.85 -1.89 -7.39
N THR A 234 -30.63 -1.45 -8.38
CA THR A 234 -32.10 -1.29 -8.28
C THR A 234 -32.94 -2.40 -8.93
N LEU A 235 -32.35 -3.40 -9.57
CA LEU A 235 -33.11 -4.43 -10.32
C LEU A 235 -33.41 -5.73 -9.54
N GLU A 236 -32.89 -5.90 -8.32
CA GLU A 236 -33.16 -7.10 -7.50
C GLU A 236 -34.29 -6.93 -6.47
N ARG A 237 -35.08 -5.86 -6.55
CA ARG A 237 -36.32 -5.70 -5.76
C ARG A 237 -37.52 -5.50 -6.68
N GLY A 238 -37.94 -6.58 -7.33
CA GLY A 238 -39.21 -6.72 -8.04
C GLY A 238 -39.90 -8.00 -7.64
#